data_AF-A0A1E4T6U0-F1
#
_entry.id   AF-A0A1E4T6U0-F1
#
_cell.length_a   1.000
_cell.length_b   1.000
_cell.length_c   1.000
_cell.angle_alpha   90.00
_cell.angle_beta   90.00
_cell.angle_gamma   90.00
#
_symmetry.space_group_name_H-M   'P 1'
#
loop_
_entity.id
_entity.type
_entity.pdbx_description
1 polymer ?
#
loop_
_entity_poly.entity_id
_entity_poly.type
_entity_poly.pdbx_seq_one_letter_code
_entity_poly.pdbx_strand_id
1 'polypeptide(L)' 'DKPFECEYCYKAFKRKEHLRRHSLTHTNYRPHICTKCGRGFRRSDNLKNHQR' A
#
# COMPACT_ATOMS: atom_id res chain seq x y z
N ASP A 1 -20.16 2.18 -10.44
CA ASP A 1 -19.77 0.80 -10.16
C ASP A 1 -18.38 0.72 -9.51
N LYS A 2 -18.08 -0.31 -8.69
CA LYS A 2 -16.77 -0.55 -8.05
C LYS A 2 -16.32 -1.98 -8.39
N PRO A 3 -15.81 -2.23 -9.61
CA PRO A 3 -15.62 -3.59 -10.11
C PRO A 3 -14.41 -4.31 -9.50
N PHE A 4 -13.59 -3.63 -8.69
CA PHE A 4 -12.35 -4.18 -8.15
C PHE A 4 -12.52 -4.49 -6.66
N GLU A 5 -12.74 -5.76 -6.35
CA GLU A 5 -12.92 -6.24 -4.98
C GLU A 5 -11.64 -6.84 -4.39
N CYS A 6 -11.43 -6.66 -3.09
CA CYS A 6 -10.32 -7.26 -2.38
C CYS A 6 -10.67 -8.66 -1.88
N GLU A 7 -9.90 -9.67 -2.27
CA GLU A 7 -10.14 -11.07 -1.89
C GLU A 7 -9.96 -11.35 -0.38
N TYR A 8 -9.23 -10.50 0.35
CA TYR A 8 -8.99 -10.70 1.78
C TYR A 8 -10.10 -10.13 2.68
N CYS A 9 -10.79 -9.08 2.25
CA CYS A 9 -11.76 -8.37 3.09
C CYS A 9 -13.00 -7.87 2.34
N TYR A 10 -13.16 -8.29 1.09
CA TYR A 10 -14.30 -8.00 0.20
C TYR A 10 -14.59 -6.51 0.00
N LYS A 11 -13.59 -5.66 0.24
CA LYS A 11 -13.72 -4.21 0.05
C LYS A 11 -13.62 -3.87 -1.44
N ALA A 12 -14.63 -3.20 -1.96
CA ALA A 12 -14.69 -2.80 -3.37
C ALA A 12 -14.07 -1.40 -3.63
N PHE A 13 -13.40 -1.27 -4.77
CA PHE A 13 -12.71 -0.07 -5.23
C PHE A 13 -13.14 0.30 -6.65
N LYS A 14 -13.16 1.61 -6.96
CA LYS A 14 -13.46 2.12 -8.31
C LYS A 14 -12.31 1.93 -9.30
N ARG A 15 -11.08 1.73 -8.81
CA ARG A 15 -9.87 1.65 -9.64
C ARG A 15 -8.96 0.52 -9.18
N LYS A 16 -8.36 -0.20 -10.13
CA LYS A 16 -7.42 -1.31 -9.88
C LYS A 16 -6.19 -0.86 -9.09
N GLU A 17 -5.67 0.34 -9.35
CA GLU A 17 -4.53 0.92 -8.62
C GLU A 17 -4.81 1.06 -7.11
N HIS A 18 -6.05 1.41 -6.75
CA HIS A 18 -6.47 1.54 -5.35
C HIS A 18 -6.60 0.18 -4.68
N LEU A 19 -7.17 -0.81 -5.38
CA LEU A 19 -7.19 -2.18 -4.91
C LEU A 19 -5.76 -2.73 -4.71
N ARG A 20 -4.85 -2.53 -5.67
CA ARG A 20 -3.45 -2.97 -5.55
C ARG A 20 -2.73 -2.31 -4.38
N ARG A 21 -2.93 -1.01 -4.17
CA ARG A 21 -2.37 -0.32 -2.99
C ARG A 21 -2.98 -0.82 -1.69
N HIS A 22 -4.27 -1.16 -1.72
CA HIS A 22 -4.96 -1.73 -0.58
C HIS A 22 -4.51 -3.16 -0.28
N SER A 23 -4.25 -4.02 -1.26
CA SER A 23 -3.79 -5.39 -1.01
C SER A 23 -2.45 -5.42 -0.28
N LEU A 24 -1.59 -4.41 -0.50
CA LEU A 24 -0.37 -4.21 0.30
C LEU A 24 -0.65 -4.07 1.80
N THR A 25 -1.86 -3.67 2.21
CA THR A 25 -2.22 -3.57 3.64
C THR A 25 -2.45 -4.91 4.31
N HIS A 26 -2.83 -5.92 3.55
CA HIS A 26 -2.98 -7.29 4.03
C HIS A 26 -1.64 -8.03 4.05
N THR A 27 -0.74 -7.66 3.16
CA THR A 27 0.63 -8.19 3.16
C THR A 27 1.55 -7.40 4.11
N ASN A 28 2.60 -8.06 4.61
CA ASN A 28 3.73 -7.37 5.26
C ASN A 28 4.73 -6.79 4.25
N TYR A 29 4.40 -6.82 2.96
CA TYR A 29 5.28 -6.30 1.92
C TYR A 29 5.41 -4.78 2.03
N ARG A 30 6.65 -4.32 2.15
CA ARG A 30 7.02 -2.91 2.32
C ARG A 30 8.16 -2.60 1.33
N PRO A 31 7.84 -2.27 0.07
CA PRO A 31 8.86 -2.07 -0.97
C PRO A 31 9.74 -0.85 -0.75
N HIS A 32 9.31 0.10 0.09
CA HIS A 32 10.02 1.36 0.30
C HIS A 32 10.70 1.34 1.66
N ILE A 33 12.00 1.07 1.70
CA ILE A 33 12.76 1.01 2.94
C ILE A 33 13.53 2.31 3.15
N CYS A 34 13.45 2.86 4.36
CA CYS A 34 14.32 3.96 4.77
C CYS A 34 15.73 3.42 5.04
N THR A 35 16.72 3.90 4.29
CA THR A 35 18.12 3.48 4.42
C THR A 35 18.78 3.94 5.72
N LYS A 36 18.25 4.96 6.39
CA LYS A 36 18.80 5.48 7.65
C LYS A 36 18.39 4.66 8.87
N CYS A 37 17.14 4.20 8.94
CA CYS A 37 16.59 3.52 10.12
C CYS A 37 16.08 2.10 9.83
N GLY A 38 16.14 1.64 8.57
CA GLY A 38 15.65 0.32 8.15
C GLY A 38 14.12 0.19 8.10
N ARG A 39 13.36 1.25 8.44
CA ARG A 39 11.90 1.18 8.50
C ARG A 39 11.30 1.04 7.10
N GLY A 40 10.45 0.02 6.91
CA GLY A 40 9.74 -0.21 5.66
C GLY A 40 8.37 0.47 5.58
N PHE A 41 8.02 0.96 4.40
CA PHE A 41 6.79 1.63 4.07
C PHE A 41 6.12 0.97 2.85
N ARG A 42 4.78 0.96 2.86
CA ARG A 42 3.97 0.43 1.75
C ARG A 42 3.86 1.38 0.57
N ARG A 43 4.15 2.68 0.77
CA ARG A 43 4.04 3.72 -0.25
C ARG A 43 5.25 4.65 -0.21
N SER A 44 5.62 5.17 -1.37
CA SER A 44 6.77 6.06 -1.55
C SER A 44 6.55 7.44 -0.93
N ASP A 45 5.33 7.97 -0.97
CA ASP A 45 4.98 9.25 -0.34
C ASP A 45 5.08 9.19 1.18
N ASN A 46 4.72 8.05 1.79
CA ASN A 46 4.92 7.84 3.22
C ASN A 46 6.42 7.82 3.59
N LEU A 47 7.26 7.16 2.78
CA LEU A 47 8.71 7.19 2.97
C LEU A 47 9.26 8.62 2.82
N LYS A 48 8.84 9.35 1.78
CA LYS A 48 9.25 10.74 1.56
C LYS A 48 8.84 11.64 2.72
N ASN A 49 7.63 11.49 3.25
CA ASN A 49 7.17 12.23 4.42
C ASN A 49 7.97 11.87 5.68
N HIS A 50 8.31 10.60 5.86
CA HIS A 50 9.15 10.15 6.96
C HIS A 50 10.60 10.69 6.89
N GLN A 51 11.12 10.92 5.68
CA GLN A 51 12.49 11.40 5.46
C GLN A 51 12.63 12.93 5.44
N ARG A 52 11.52 13.66 5.39
CA ARG A 52 11.50 15.10 5.61
C ARG A 52 11.75 15.39 7.08
#